data_AF-A0A0N7MW54-F1
#
_entry.id   AF-A0A0N7MW54-F1
#
_cell.length_a   1.000
_cell.length_b   1.000
_cell.length_c   1.000
_cell.angle_alpha   90.00
_cell.angle_beta   90.00
_cell.angle_gamma   90.00
#
_symmetry.space_group_name_H-M   'P 1'
#
loop_
_entity.id
_entity.type
_entity.pdbx_description
1 polymer ?
#
loop_
_entity_poly.entity_id
_entity_poly.type
_entity_poly.pdbx_seq_one_letter_code
_entity_poly.pdbx_strand_id
1 'polypeptide(L)'
;MPITIPAEVYIEFEEALGSERAKKIVLALEKVIDYEIVNKWSQTKFELRDELLKEIATKKELDALRGEIYAKIESIDSKIDSVKNELNSRIESVRDELNSRIESVRVELRKEIENMALKLERRFTILFLILLFTIILLNRDALEFILKLLKLI
;
A
#
# COMPACT_ATOMS: atom_id res chain seq x y z
N MET A 1 -56.11 14.78 -26.72
CA MET A 1 -57.57 14.92 -26.80
C MET A 1 -57.86 16.36 -27.12
N PRO A 2 -58.71 16.69 -28.10
CA PRO A 2 -59.11 18.06 -28.34
C PRO A 2 -59.79 18.61 -27.09
N ILE A 3 -59.42 19.83 -26.70
CA ILE A 3 -60.04 20.50 -25.56
C ILE A 3 -61.44 20.92 -25.98
N THR A 4 -62.42 20.49 -25.19
CA THR A 4 -63.81 20.87 -25.37
C THR A 4 -64.26 21.74 -24.22
N ILE A 5 -64.96 22.83 -24.52
CA ILE A 5 -65.61 23.64 -23.49
C ILE A 5 -66.71 22.80 -22.82
N PRO A 6 -66.89 22.91 -21.48
CA PRO A 6 -67.97 22.23 -20.78
C PRO A 6 -69.34 22.54 -21.40
N ALA A 7 -70.22 21.54 -21.44
CA ALA A 7 -71.52 21.67 -22.08
C ALA A 7 -72.38 22.77 -21.45
N GLU A 8 -72.28 23.01 -20.14
CA GLU A 8 -73.02 24.08 -19.46
C GLU A 8 -72.61 25.46 -19.99
N VAL A 9 -71.33 25.67 -20.26
CA VAL A 9 -70.81 26.95 -20.78
C VAL A 9 -71.23 27.15 -22.24
N TYR A 10 -71.32 26.07 -23.03
CA TYR A 10 -71.83 26.14 -24.40
C TYR A 10 -73.30 26.57 -24.44
N ILE A 11 -74.13 26.00 -23.56
CA ILE A 11 -75.57 26.31 -23.47
C ILE A 11 -75.80 27.80 -23.14
N GLU A 12 -75.07 28.34 -22.16
CA GLU A 12 -75.13 29.78 -21.81
C GLU A 12 -74.78 30.68 -23.01
N PHE A 13 -73.76 30.34 -23.79
CA PHE A 13 -73.43 31.08 -25.02
C PHE A 13 -74.51 30.95 -26.10
N GLU A 14 -75.12 29.78 -26.24
CA GLU A 14 -76.20 29.52 -27.19
C GLU A 14 -77.47 30.32 -26.85
N GLU A 15 -77.84 30.39 -25.57
CA GLU A 15 -78.97 31.19 -25.08
C GLU A 15 -78.74 32.71 -25.27
N ALA A 16 -77.52 33.19 -25.02
CA ALA A 16 -77.22 34.63 -25.11
C ALA A 16 -76.99 35.15 -26.54
N LEU A 17 -76.43 34.34 -27.44
CA LEU A 17 -75.90 34.79 -28.75
C LEU A 17 -76.54 34.09 -29.96
N GLY A 18 -77.29 33.02 -29.73
CA GLY A 18 -77.80 32.11 -30.77
C GLY A 18 -76.76 31.07 -31.23
N SER A 19 -77.25 29.88 -31.60
CA SER A 19 -76.47 28.67 -31.89
C SER A 19 -75.26 28.88 -32.82
N GLU A 20 -75.44 29.58 -33.94
CA GLU A 20 -74.36 29.81 -34.93
C GLU A 20 -73.22 30.68 -34.37
N ARG A 21 -73.54 31.72 -33.60
CA ARG A 21 -72.53 32.60 -33.01
C ARG A 21 -71.83 31.92 -31.84
N ALA A 22 -72.60 31.22 -31.00
CA ALA A 22 -72.07 30.42 -29.90
C ALA A 22 -71.05 29.38 -30.39
N LYS A 23 -71.40 28.60 -31.41
CA LYS A 23 -70.52 27.59 -32.00
C LYS A 23 -69.22 28.18 -32.54
N LYS A 24 -69.27 29.32 -33.25
CA LYS A 24 -68.06 29.98 -33.77
C LYS A 24 -67.16 30.48 -32.65
N ILE A 25 -67.74 31.07 -31.60
CA ILE A 25 -66.99 31.58 -30.45
C ILE A 25 -66.36 30.43 -29.68
N VAL A 26 -67.12 29.37 -29.39
CA VAL A 26 -66.62 28.19 -28.68
C VAL A 26 -65.48 27.53 -29.46
N LEU A 27 -65.62 27.30 -30.76
CA LEU A 27 -64.53 26.75 -31.59
C LEU A 27 -63.27 27.63 -31.59
N ALA A 28 -63.44 28.95 -31.57
CA ALA A 28 -62.31 29.88 -31.49
C ALA A 28 -61.64 29.81 -30.11
N LEU A 29 -62.42 29.75 -29.03
CA LEU A 29 -61.93 29.62 -27.66
C LEU A 29 -61.21 28.28 -27.44
N GLU A 30 -61.80 27.16 -27.89
CA GLU A 30 -61.18 25.83 -27.83
C GLU A 30 -59.82 25.82 -28.54
N LYS A 31 -59.72 26.44 -29.72
CA LYS A 31 -58.44 26.57 -30.44
C LYS A 31 -57.42 27.40 -29.66
N VAL A 32 -57.83 28.50 -29.04
CA VAL A 32 -56.94 29.35 -28.23
C VAL A 32 -56.48 28.60 -26.98
N ILE A 33 -57.37 27.91 -26.29
CA ILE A 33 -57.03 27.12 -25.09
C ILE A 33 -56.09 25.96 -25.47
N ASP A 34 -56.37 25.24 -26.56
CA ASP A 34 -55.52 24.14 -27.04
C ASP A 34 -54.11 24.63 -27.37
N TYR A 35 -54.01 25.76 -28.08
CA TYR A 35 -52.73 26.42 -28.34
C TYR A 35 -51.98 26.80 -27.06
N GLU A 36 -52.67 27.40 -26.09
CA GLU A 36 -52.06 27.86 -24.83
C GLU A 36 -51.57 26.69 -23.97
N ILE A 37 -52.37 25.62 -23.85
CA ILE A 37 -51.97 24.41 -23.11
C ILE A 37 -50.77 23.73 -23.77
N VAL A 38 -50.76 23.59 -25.09
CA VAL A 38 -49.62 23.00 -25.83
C VAL A 38 -48.35 23.82 -25.63
N ASN A 39 -48.45 25.15 -25.65
CA ASN A 39 -47.32 26.04 -25.38
C ASN A 39 -46.80 25.92 -23.94
N LYS A 40 -47.70 26.00 -22.95
CA LYS A 40 -47.35 25.82 -21.52
C LYS A 40 -46.69 24.48 -21.27
N TRP A 41 -47.26 23.39 -21.80
CA TRP A 41 -46.69 22.06 -21.69
C TRP A 41 -45.28 21.98 -22.30
N SER A 42 -45.09 22.59 -23.46
CA SER A 42 -43.80 22.62 -24.14
C SER A 42 -42.76 23.42 -23.34
N GLN A 43 -43.15 24.56 -22.75
CA GLN A 43 -42.31 25.37 -21.87
C GLN A 43 -41.92 24.59 -20.61
N THR A 44 -42.88 24.05 -19.87
CA THR A 44 -42.61 23.30 -18.64
C THR A 44 -41.76 22.06 -18.91
N LYS A 45 -42.00 21.35 -20.01
CA LYS A 45 -41.15 20.21 -20.41
C LYS A 45 -39.71 20.65 -20.72
N PHE A 46 -39.53 21.81 -21.33
CA PHE A 46 -38.20 22.37 -21.59
C PHE A 46 -37.50 22.78 -20.29
N GLU A 47 -38.17 23.51 -19.41
CA GLU A 47 -37.66 23.95 -18.11
C GLU A 47 -37.25 22.75 -17.24
N LEU A 48 -38.12 21.74 -17.13
CA LEU A 48 -37.80 20.51 -16.39
C LEU A 48 -36.58 19.78 -16.95
N ARG A 49 -36.45 19.73 -18.28
CA ARG A 49 -35.28 19.12 -18.92
C ARG A 49 -34.01 19.91 -18.61
N ASP A 50 -34.09 21.24 -18.62
CA ASP A 50 -32.95 22.13 -18.33
C ASP A 50 -32.52 22.01 -16.87
N GLU A 51 -33.46 22.02 -15.92
CA GLU A 51 -33.17 21.80 -14.50
C GLU A 51 -32.55 20.44 -14.24
N LEU A 52 -33.09 19.36 -14.82
CA LEU A 52 -32.53 18.02 -14.66
C LEU A 52 -31.11 17.91 -15.22
N LEU A 53 -30.80 18.59 -16.33
CA LEU A 53 -29.46 18.59 -16.91
C LEU A 53 -28.42 19.33 -16.06
N LYS A 54 -28.83 20.27 -15.21
CA LYS A 54 -27.91 20.98 -14.29
C LYS A 54 -27.44 20.11 -13.14
N GLU A 55 -28.27 19.17 -12.70
CA GLU A 55 -27.97 18.27 -11.56
C GLU A 55 -27.21 17.00 -11.98
N ILE A 56 -27.20 16.67 -13.28
CA ILE A 56 -26.55 15.46 -13.78
C ILE A 56 -25.06 15.74 -14.04
N ALA A 57 -24.21 14.94 -13.40
CA ALA A 57 -22.78 14.93 -13.70
C ALA A 57 -22.55 14.63 -15.19
N THR A 58 -21.81 15.53 -15.83
CA THR A 58 -21.44 15.39 -17.24
C THR A 58 -20.43 14.27 -17.42
N LYS A 59 -20.41 13.68 -18.61
CA LYS A 59 -19.39 12.69 -18.98
C LYS A 59 -17.97 13.21 -18.75
N LYS A 60 -17.73 14.51 -19.01
CA LYS A 60 -16.43 15.16 -18.84
C LYS A 60 -16.00 15.21 -17.37
N GLU A 61 -16.92 15.49 -16.44
CA GLU A 61 -16.64 15.49 -15.01
C GLU A 61 -16.31 14.07 -14.51
N LEU A 62 -17.04 13.06 -15.00
CA LEU A 62 -16.75 11.66 -14.68
C LEU A 62 -15.39 11.20 -15.23
N ASP A 63 -15.04 11.61 -16.46
CA ASP A 63 -13.75 11.31 -17.07
C ASP A 63 -12.60 12.01 -16.32
N ALA A 64 -12.80 13.24 -15.86
CA ALA A 64 -11.84 13.97 -15.02
C ALA A 64 -11.61 13.25 -13.67
N LEU A 65 -12.70 12.89 -12.97
CA LEU A 65 -12.62 12.14 -11.72
C LEU A 65 -11.92 10.79 -11.90
N ARG A 66 -12.20 10.08 -13.01
CA ARG A 66 -11.52 8.83 -13.35
C ARG A 66 -10.02 9.06 -13.56
N GLY A 67 -9.62 10.14 -14.22
CA GLY A 67 -8.22 10.53 -14.38
C GLY A 67 -7.52 10.78 -13.05
N GLU A 68 -8.17 11.52 -12.14
CA GLU A 68 -7.64 11.77 -10.78
C GLU A 68 -7.47 10.48 -9.97
N ILE A 69 -8.43 9.55 -10.09
CA ILE A 69 -8.36 8.24 -9.44
C ILE A 69 -7.15 7.44 -9.97
N TYR A 70 -6.95 7.38 -11.29
CA TYR A 70 -5.79 6.68 -11.87
C TYR A 70 -4.46 7.31 -11.44
N ALA A 71 -4.35 8.64 -11.47
CA ALA A 71 -3.15 9.33 -11.00
C ALA A 71 -2.85 9.03 -9.52
N LYS A 72 -3.90 8.89 -8.69
CA LYS A 72 -3.74 8.55 -7.28
C LYS A 72 -3.33 7.09 -7.08
N ILE A 73 -3.84 6.16 -7.90
CA ILE A 73 -3.41 4.77 -7.91
C ILE A 73 -1.92 4.68 -8.29
N GLU A 74 -1.50 5.31 -9.38
CA GLU A 74 -0.09 5.33 -9.81
C GLU A 74 0.84 5.93 -8.75
N SER A 75 0.39 6.98 -8.07
CA SER A 75 1.14 7.58 -6.94
C SER A 75 1.28 6.62 -5.76
N ILE A 76 0.24 5.83 -5.46
CA ILE A 76 0.27 4.83 -4.39
C ILE A 76 1.20 3.68 -4.77
N ASP A 77 1.11 3.17 -5.99
CA ASP A 77 1.98 2.08 -6.47
C ASP A 77 3.46 2.50 -6.41
N SER A 78 3.77 3.73 -6.85
CA SER A 78 5.13 4.29 -6.75
C SER A 78 5.63 4.38 -5.31
N LYS A 79 4.76 4.72 -4.35
CA LYS A 79 5.11 4.75 -2.92
C LYS A 79 5.33 3.35 -2.37
N ILE A 80 4.53 2.38 -2.79
CA ILE A 80 4.69 0.97 -2.39
C ILE A 80 6.04 0.45 -2.88
N ASP A 81 6.40 0.69 -4.14
CA ASP A 81 7.69 0.26 -4.68
C ASP A 81 8.88 0.91 -3.97
N SER A 82 8.77 2.21 -3.67
CA SER A 82 9.78 2.93 -2.90
C SER A 82 10.00 2.32 -1.51
N VAL A 83 8.92 2.07 -0.77
CA VAL A 83 8.99 1.43 0.57
C VAL A 83 9.55 0.01 0.48
N LYS A 84 9.14 -0.76 -0.52
CA LYS A 84 9.66 -2.12 -0.74
C LYS A 84 11.16 -2.11 -0.98
N ASN A 85 11.66 -1.19 -1.80
CA ASN A 85 13.08 -1.04 -2.07
C ASN A 85 13.86 -0.61 -0.82
N GLU A 86 13.35 0.35 -0.04
CA GLU A 86 13.97 0.76 1.23
C GLU A 86 14.06 -0.41 2.22
N LEU A 87 12.99 -1.20 2.35
CA LEU A 87 12.97 -2.36 3.23
C LEU A 87 13.96 -3.43 2.79
N ASN A 88 14.07 -3.72 1.48
CA ASN A 88 15.05 -4.66 0.96
C ASN A 88 16.48 -4.20 1.27
N SER A 89 16.81 -2.94 1.02
CA SER A 89 18.13 -2.38 1.33
C SER A 89 18.45 -2.45 2.84
N ARG A 90 17.46 -2.19 3.70
CA ARG A 90 17.62 -2.34 5.16
C ARG A 90 17.88 -3.80 5.56
N ILE A 91 17.17 -4.74 4.97
CA ILE A 91 17.36 -6.17 5.23
C ILE A 91 18.77 -6.61 4.83
N GLU A 92 19.24 -6.18 3.64
CA GLU A 92 20.60 -6.46 3.19
C GLU A 92 21.65 -5.86 4.14
N SER A 93 21.49 -4.59 4.53
CA SER A 93 22.40 -3.94 5.48
C SER A 93 22.46 -4.66 6.83
N VAL A 94 21.32 -5.08 7.38
CA VAL A 94 21.28 -5.83 8.65
C VAL A 94 21.93 -7.20 8.50
N ARG A 95 21.71 -7.87 7.36
CA ARG A 95 22.32 -9.17 7.07
C ARG A 95 23.85 -9.07 7.02
N ASP A 96 24.38 -8.05 6.36
CA ASP A 96 25.81 -7.81 6.26
C ASP A 96 26.43 -7.45 7.62
N GLU A 97 25.76 -6.62 8.41
CA GLU A 97 26.20 -6.30 9.77
C GLU A 97 26.25 -7.56 10.65
N LEU A 98 25.21 -8.40 10.61
CA LEU A 98 25.18 -9.65 11.37
C LEU A 98 26.28 -10.62 10.92
N ASN A 99 26.52 -10.76 9.61
CA ASN A 99 27.60 -11.60 9.09
C ASN A 99 28.97 -11.11 9.57
N SER A 100 29.21 -9.80 9.54
CA SER A 100 30.45 -9.19 10.03
C SER A 100 30.66 -9.44 11.54
N ARG A 101 29.61 -9.26 12.35
CA ARG A 101 29.64 -9.55 13.79
C ARG A 101 29.93 -11.03 14.07
N ILE A 102 29.28 -11.94 13.32
CA ILE A 102 29.52 -13.39 13.45
C ILE A 102 30.98 -13.72 13.14
N GLU A 103 31.55 -13.15 12.08
CA GLU A 103 32.94 -13.41 11.71
C GLU A 103 33.92 -12.86 12.75
N SER A 104 33.66 -11.65 13.27
CA SER A 104 34.45 -11.09 14.37
C SER A 104 34.47 -12.00 15.60
N VAL A 105 33.30 -12.49 16.04
CA VAL A 105 33.19 -13.42 17.17
C VAL A 105 33.90 -14.73 16.89
N ARG A 106 33.80 -15.27 15.67
CA ARG A 106 34.53 -16.48 15.27
C ARG A 106 36.04 -16.31 15.36
N VAL A 107 36.57 -15.18 14.89
CA VAL A 107 38.01 -14.88 14.95
C VAL A 107 38.47 -14.74 16.40
N GLU A 108 37.70 -14.06 17.24
CA GLU A 108 38.01 -13.88 18.66
C GLU A 108 38.04 -15.23 19.40
N LEU A 109 37.01 -16.06 19.22
CA LEU A 109 36.95 -17.40 19.81
C LEU A 109 38.10 -18.31 19.34
N ARG A 110 38.48 -18.25 18.06
CA ARG A 110 39.65 -19.00 17.55
C ARG A 110 40.93 -18.59 18.27
N LYS A 111 41.17 -17.29 18.43
CA LYS A 111 42.34 -16.76 19.15
C LYS A 111 42.34 -17.18 20.62
N GLU A 112 41.20 -17.15 21.29
CA GLU A 112 41.09 -17.60 22.67
C GLU A 112 41.42 -19.10 22.81
N ILE A 113 40.89 -19.93 21.91
CA ILE A 113 41.18 -21.37 21.86
C ILE A 113 42.67 -21.63 21.62
N GLU A 114 43.29 -20.97 20.63
CA GLU A 114 44.73 -21.08 20.35
C GLU A 114 45.57 -20.68 21.56
N ASN A 115 45.23 -19.57 22.22
CA ASN A 115 45.91 -19.13 23.43
C ASN A 115 45.78 -20.13 24.59
N MET A 116 44.61 -20.75 24.76
CA MET A 116 44.40 -21.80 25.76
C MET A 116 45.23 -23.05 25.43
N ALA A 117 45.27 -23.47 24.16
CA ALA A 117 46.08 -24.60 23.71
C ALA A 117 47.57 -24.37 24.00
N LEU A 118 48.11 -23.20 23.65
CA LEU A 118 49.51 -22.84 23.95
C LEU A 118 49.81 -22.83 25.45
N LYS A 119 48.88 -22.31 26.28
CA LYS A 119 49.03 -22.35 27.75
C LYS A 119 49.06 -23.80 28.27
N LEU A 120 48.23 -24.68 27.70
CA LEU A 120 48.18 -26.09 28.08
C LEU A 120 49.45 -26.84 27.66
N GLU A 121 49.94 -26.64 26.43
CA GLU A 121 51.19 -27.22 25.94
C GLU A 121 52.39 -26.82 26.81
N ARG A 122 52.48 -25.54 27.21
CA ARG A 122 53.53 -25.06 28.12
C ARG A 122 53.46 -25.75 29.48
N ARG A 123 52.26 -25.86 30.07
CA ARG A 123 52.08 -26.55 31.36
C ARG A 123 52.44 -28.02 31.25
N PHE A 124 52.01 -28.70 30.19
CA PHE A 124 52.36 -30.10 29.94
C PHE A 124 53.87 -30.29 29.79
N THR A 125 54.54 -29.43 29.02
CA THR A 125 55.99 -29.45 28.85
C THR A 125 56.72 -29.30 30.18
N ILE A 126 56.30 -28.36 31.02
CA ILE A 126 56.89 -28.17 32.37
C ILE A 126 56.70 -29.40 33.24
N LEU A 127 55.48 -29.97 33.28
CA LEU A 127 55.19 -31.18 34.05
C LEU A 127 56.01 -32.38 33.56
N PHE A 128 56.16 -32.52 32.24
CA PHE A 128 56.99 -33.55 31.64
C PHE A 128 58.46 -33.43 32.05
N LEU A 129 59.01 -32.21 32.03
CA LEU A 129 60.40 -31.97 32.46
C LEU A 129 60.60 -32.25 33.95
N ILE A 130 59.66 -31.85 34.81
CA ILE A 130 59.70 -32.14 36.26
C ILE A 130 59.67 -33.66 36.49
N LEU A 131 58.79 -34.37 35.79
CA LEU A 131 58.70 -35.83 35.88
C LEU A 131 60.02 -36.50 35.44
N LEU A 132 60.57 -36.09 34.30
CA LEU A 132 61.84 -36.61 33.78
C LEU A 132 62.98 -36.40 34.78
N PHE A 133 63.10 -35.18 35.33
CA PHE A 133 64.09 -34.85 36.34
C PHE A 133 63.93 -35.71 37.62
N THR A 134 62.69 -35.92 38.06
CA THR A 134 62.39 -36.73 39.25
C THR A 134 62.80 -38.19 39.04
N ILE A 135 62.55 -38.76 37.86
CA ILE A 135 62.96 -40.13 37.50
C ILE A 135 64.49 -40.25 37.51
N ILE A 136 65.20 -39.27 36.97
CA ILE A 136 66.68 -39.25 36.94
C ILE A 136 67.26 -39.17 38.36
N LEU A 137 66.75 -38.27 39.21
CA LEU A 137 67.26 -38.11 40.58
C LEU A 137 67.02 -39.35 41.46
N LEU A 138 65.89 -40.03 41.29
CA LEU A 138 65.56 -41.22 42.07
C LEU A 138 66.30 -42.48 41.55
N ASN A 139 66.83 -42.44 40.34
CA ASN A 139 67.59 -43.54 39.75
C ASN A 139 69.10 -43.31 39.93
N ARG A 140 69.70 -43.98 40.92
CA ARG A 140 71.13 -43.88 41.23
C ARG A 140 72.02 -44.18 40.02
N ASP A 141 71.69 -45.21 39.23
CA ASP A 141 72.47 -45.60 38.05
C ASP A 141 72.44 -44.50 36.98
N ALA A 142 71.27 -43.87 36.78
CA ALA A 142 71.12 -42.74 35.84
C ALA A 142 71.93 -41.52 36.30
N LEU A 143 71.97 -41.25 37.61
CA LEU A 143 72.71 -40.13 38.18
C LEU A 143 74.23 -40.33 38.09
N GLU A 144 74.72 -41.52 38.43
CA GLU A 144 76.14 -41.89 38.26
C GLU A 144 76.56 -41.83 36.79
N PHE A 145 75.70 -42.26 35.86
CA PHE A 145 75.96 -42.14 34.42
C PHE A 145 76.12 -40.67 33.98
N ILE A 146 75.23 -39.77 34.41
CA ILE A 146 75.30 -38.34 34.08
C ILE A 146 76.55 -37.69 34.69
N LEU A 147 76.89 -37.99 35.94
CA LEU A 147 78.09 -37.45 36.59
C LEU A 147 79.38 -37.86 35.87
N LYS A 148 79.48 -39.13 35.44
CA LYS A 148 80.60 -39.60 34.61
C LYS A 148 80.64 -38.89 33.26
N LEU A 149 79.48 -38.69 32.61
CA LEU A 149 79.39 -38.03 31.32
C LEU A 149 79.83 -36.55 31.39
N LEU A 150 79.56 -35.90 32.51
CA LEU A 150 79.99 -34.53 32.80
C LEU A 150 81.42 -34.42 33.37
N LYS A 151 82.14 -35.53 33.51
CA LYS A 151 83.51 -35.60 34.10
C LYS A 151 83.58 -35.03 35.52
N LEU A 152 82.51 -35.16 36.31
CA LEU A 152 82.44 -34.68 37.69
C LEU A 152 82.97 -35.71 38.72
N ILE A 153 83.04 -36.99 38.33
CA ILE A 153 83.59 -38.11 39.10
C ILE A 153 84.25 -39.08 38.12
#